data_AF-A0A7C6G410-F1
#
_entry.id   AF-A0A7C6G410-F1
#
_cell.length_a   1.000
_cell.length_b   1.000
_cell.length_c   1.000
_cell.angle_alpha   90.00
_cell.angle_beta   90.00
_cell.angle_gamma   90.00
#
_symmetry.space_group_name_H-M   'P 1'
#
loop_
_entity.id
_entity.type
_entity.pdbx_description
1 polymer ?
#
loop_
_entity_poly.entity_id
_entity_poly.type
_entity_poly.pdbx_seq_one_letter_code
_entity_poly.pdbx_strand_id
1 'polypeptide(L)'
;MNKVGQYIESLIRNGGQSQSEVAREIGVHRQSLSYVIAGRRDLSMPLALKLESFFNLHEGELLKKQAIENIRIYKQKLKNDLVKQLLEVNAFWSYAAVSTENISDEELIEKVFIHLDMAEIANLFEIYQRDYIFKVWKEKMAIQGEYLFNLNVMIALYYFHIKQPEKYLRQIEREHLKKIIDYA
;
A
#
# COMPACT_ATOMS: atom_id res chain seq x y z
N MET A 1 2.77 19.12 6.12
CA MET A 1 4.16 18.72 6.44
C MET A 1 4.24 17.21 6.31
N ASN A 2 5.31 16.67 5.70
CA ASN A 2 5.53 15.23 5.70
C ASN A 2 5.93 14.76 7.11
N LYS A 3 5.73 13.48 7.44
CA LYS A 3 6.00 12.96 8.80
C LYS A 3 7.46 13.11 9.22
N VAL A 4 8.39 13.00 8.27
CA VAL A 4 9.83 13.19 8.53
C VAL A 4 10.15 14.63 8.90
N GLY A 5 9.58 15.61 8.19
CA GLY A 5 9.74 17.02 8.50
C GLY A 5 9.18 17.37 9.88
N GLN A 6 8.00 16.84 10.23
CA GLN A 6 7.42 16.98 11.58
C GLN A 6 8.33 16.36 12.66
N TYR A 7 8.89 15.19 12.38
CA TYR A 7 9.80 14.53 13.31
C TYR A 7 11.10 15.34 13.51
N ILE A 8 11.72 15.81 12.43
CA ILE A 8 12.89 16.70 12.50
C ILE A 8 12.55 17.98 13.27
N GLU A 9 11.40 18.58 13.02
CA GLU A 9 10.96 19.77 13.77
C GLU A 9 10.78 19.48 15.26
N SER A 10 10.26 18.30 15.62
CA SER A 10 10.13 17.89 17.02
C SER A 10 11.48 17.69 17.71
N LEU A 11 12.47 17.12 17.01
CA LEU A 11 13.84 16.98 17.51
C LEU A 11 14.46 18.35 17.80
N ILE A 12 14.31 19.30 16.87
CA ILE A 12 14.81 20.67 17.02
C ILE A 12 14.19 21.34 18.25
N ARG A 13 12.86 21.26 18.38
CA ARG A 13 12.12 21.86 19.50
C ARG A 13 12.47 21.22 20.85
N ASN A 14 12.56 19.89 20.90
CA ASN A 14 12.90 19.15 22.12
C ASN A 14 14.35 19.40 22.57
N GLY A 15 15.25 19.66 21.62
CA GLY A 15 16.62 20.10 21.90
C GLY A 15 16.75 21.55 22.35
N GLY A 16 15.64 22.31 22.41
CA GLY A 16 15.66 23.73 22.78
C GLY A 16 16.35 24.64 21.75
N GLN A 17 16.48 24.18 20.51
CA GLN A 17 17.22 24.87 19.45
C GLN A 17 16.30 25.46 18.39
N SER A 18 16.80 26.44 17.65
CA SER A 18 16.14 26.94 16.44
C SER A 18 16.62 26.21 15.18
N GLN A 19 15.79 26.18 14.13
CA GLN A 19 16.22 25.63 12.83
C GLN A 19 17.49 26.32 12.29
N SER A 20 17.67 27.61 12.61
CA SER A 20 18.84 28.38 12.22
C SER A 20 20.11 27.97 12.97
N GLU A 21 20.00 27.64 14.26
CA GLU A 21 21.10 27.09 15.05
C GLU A 21 21.51 25.73 14.50
N VAL A 22 20.55 24.81 14.35
CA VAL A 22 20.83 23.47 13.84
C VAL A 22 21.47 23.52 12.45
N ALA A 23 20.92 24.32 11.53
CA ALA A 23 21.49 24.45 10.19
C ALA A 23 22.94 24.96 10.20
N ARG A 24 23.27 25.89 11.10
CA ARG A 24 24.62 26.42 11.27
C ARG A 24 25.58 25.39 11.86
N GLU A 25 25.18 24.69 12.92
CA GLU A 25 25.98 23.64 13.57
C GLU A 25 26.32 22.50 12.60
N ILE A 26 25.36 22.06 11.80
CA ILE A 26 25.59 20.98 10.83
C ILE A 26 26.19 21.48 9.50
N GLY A 27 26.49 22.78 9.38
CA GLY A 27 27.09 23.39 8.20
C GLY A 27 26.24 23.22 6.94
N VAL A 28 24.95 23.56 6.99
CA VAL A 28 24.03 23.56 5.83
C VAL A 28 23.26 24.87 5.72
N HIS A 29 22.77 25.17 4.52
CA HIS A 29 21.94 26.35 4.32
C HIS A 29 20.59 26.19 5.03
N ARG A 30 20.14 27.21 5.77
CA ARG A 30 18.86 27.19 6.50
C ARG A 30 17.68 26.81 5.61
N GLN A 31 17.65 27.29 4.36
CA GLN A 31 16.56 26.96 3.42
C GLN A 31 16.53 25.46 3.08
N SER A 32 17.68 24.78 3.04
CA SER A 32 17.73 23.34 2.78
C SER A 32 16.99 22.57 3.87
N LEU A 33 17.24 22.91 5.14
CA LEU A 33 16.55 22.31 6.28
C LEU A 33 15.06 22.71 6.32
N SER A 34 14.76 23.99 6.06
CA SER A 34 13.38 24.52 6.07
C SER A 34 12.50 23.86 5.01
N TYR A 35 13.00 23.65 3.80
CA TYR A 35 12.23 22.99 2.74
C TYR A 35 11.96 21.52 3.03
N VAL A 36 12.91 20.82 3.68
CA VAL A 36 12.68 19.45 4.14
C VAL A 36 11.62 19.41 5.23
N ILE A 37 11.72 20.28 6.25
CA ILE A 37 10.74 20.35 7.35
C ILE A 37 9.34 20.69 6.83
N ALA A 38 9.25 21.62 5.88
CA ALA A 38 7.98 21.99 5.26
C ALA A 38 7.40 20.88 4.36
N GLY A 39 8.18 19.83 4.03
CA GLY A 39 7.81 18.78 3.08
C GLY A 39 7.82 19.25 1.63
N ARG A 40 8.54 20.33 1.31
CA ARG A 40 8.72 20.85 -0.06
C ARG A 40 9.87 20.17 -0.80
N ARG A 41 10.73 19.47 -0.08
CA ARG A 41 11.89 18.75 -0.61
C ARG A 41 12.12 17.47 0.19
N ASP A 42 12.54 16.42 -0.49
CA ASP A 42 13.01 15.20 0.16
C ASP A 42 14.33 15.42 0.89
N LEU A 43 14.47 14.75 2.03
CA LEU A 43 15.70 14.67 2.79
C LEU A 43 16.77 13.95 1.95
N SER A 44 17.89 14.63 1.71
CA SER A 44 19.04 14.04 1.06
C SER A 44 19.89 13.24 2.04
N MET A 45 20.61 12.24 1.54
CA MET A 45 21.51 11.42 2.37
C MET A 45 22.56 12.24 3.15
N PRO A 46 23.27 13.22 2.55
CA PRO A 46 24.20 14.05 3.32
C PRO A 46 23.54 14.86 4.44
N LEU A 47 22.32 15.35 4.21
CA LEU A 47 21.58 16.09 5.24
C LEU A 47 21.04 15.16 6.33
N ALA A 48 20.62 13.95 5.97
CA ALA A 48 20.20 12.92 6.94
C ALA A 48 21.33 12.57 7.90
N LEU A 49 22.51 12.20 7.38
CA LEU A 49 23.67 11.81 8.21
C LEU A 49 24.13 12.95 9.13
N LYS A 50 24.09 14.20 8.63
CA LYS A 50 24.39 15.39 9.44
C LYS A 50 23.39 15.58 10.58
N LEU A 51 22.10 15.44 10.32
CA LEU A 51 21.05 15.55 11.34
C LEU A 51 21.13 14.39 12.34
N GLU A 52 21.35 13.16 11.86
CA GLU A 52 21.49 11.96 12.69
C GLU A 52 22.69 12.07 13.63
N SER A 53 23.85 12.52 13.13
CA SER A 53 25.02 12.80 13.96
C SER A 53 24.74 13.88 15.01
N PHE A 54 24.05 14.97 14.62
CA PHE A 54 23.78 16.09 15.52
C PHE A 54 22.79 15.74 16.64
N PHE A 55 21.76 14.93 16.33
CA PHE A 55 20.75 14.50 17.29
C PHE A 55 21.06 13.17 17.97
N ASN A 56 22.24 12.57 17.73
CA ASN A 56 22.64 11.25 18.22
C ASN A 56 21.62 10.14 17.87
N LEU A 57 21.12 10.15 16.63
CA LEU A 57 20.23 9.11 16.11
C LEU A 57 21.02 7.95 15.50
N HIS A 58 20.34 6.83 15.28
CA HIS A 58 20.93 5.73 14.53
C HIS A 58 21.08 6.10 13.05
N GLU A 59 22.20 5.68 12.45
CA GLU A 59 22.47 5.89 11.03
C GLU A 59 21.34 5.30 10.16
N GLY A 60 20.84 6.12 9.23
CA GLY A 60 19.79 5.73 8.28
C GLY A 60 18.36 5.80 8.84
N GLU A 61 18.17 6.18 10.10
CA GLU A 61 16.85 6.29 10.72
C GLU A 61 15.94 7.27 9.95
N LEU A 62 16.43 8.44 9.58
CA LEU A 62 15.62 9.48 8.94
C LEU A 62 15.27 9.09 7.50
N LEU A 63 16.22 8.52 6.75
CA LEU A 63 15.97 8.02 5.39
C LEU A 63 14.99 6.86 5.39
N LYS A 64 15.07 5.95 6.37
CA LYS A 64 14.10 4.87 6.56
C LYS A 64 12.69 5.42 6.80
N LYS A 65 12.54 6.41 7.69
CA LYS A 65 11.24 7.07 7.94
C LYS A 65 10.70 7.73 6.66
N GLN A 66 11.56 8.38 5.87
CA GLN A 66 11.17 8.99 4.60
C GLN A 66 10.69 7.95 3.59
N ALA A 67 11.46 6.87 3.41
CA ALA A 67 11.11 5.80 2.50
C ALA A 67 9.76 5.17 2.86
N ILE A 68 9.53 4.88 4.16
CA ILE A 68 8.26 4.33 4.64
C ILE A 68 7.08 5.27 4.32
N GLU A 69 7.24 6.58 4.57
CA GLU A 69 6.16 7.53 4.29
C GLU A 69 5.92 7.72 2.78
N ASN A 70 6.98 7.75 1.97
CA ASN A 70 6.88 7.83 0.51
C ASN A 70 6.17 6.58 -0.06
N ILE A 71 6.52 5.38 0.41
CA ILE A 71 5.82 4.14 0.08
C ILE A 71 4.35 4.23 0.47
N ARG A 72 4.03 4.74 1.66
CA ARG A 72 2.64 4.90 2.12
C ARG A 72 1.83 5.83 1.21
N ILE A 73 2.39 6.99 0.87
CA ILE A 73 1.75 7.98 -0.02
C ILE A 73 1.53 7.39 -1.41
N TYR A 74 2.55 6.70 -1.95
CA TYR A 74 2.47 6.04 -3.25
C TYR A 74 1.36 5.00 -3.29
N LYS A 75 1.32 4.08 -2.31
CA LYS A 75 0.28 3.06 -2.20
C LYS A 75 -1.11 3.67 -2.05
N GLN A 76 -1.25 4.74 -1.26
CA GLN A 76 -2.54 5.43 -1.10
C GLN A 76 -3.01 6.04 -2.43
N LYS A 77 -2.09 6.61 -3.21
CA LYS A 77 -2.41 7.14 -4.54
C LYS A 77 -2.93 6.02 -5.46
N LEU A 78 -2.23 4.89 -5.54
CA LEU A 78 -2.68 3.75 -6.33
C LEU A 78 -4.05 3.23 -5.87
N LYS A 79 -4.30 3.12 -4.55
CA LYS A 79 -5.61 2.74 -4.02
C LYS A 79 -6.71 3.72 -4.47
N ASN A 80 -6.43 5.03 -4.40
CA ASN A 80 -7.38 6.07 -4.84
C ASN A 80 -7.68 5.96 -6.33
N ASP A 81 -6.66 5.73 -7.15
CA ASP A 81 -6.79 5.59 -8.61
C ASP A 81 -7.63 4.34 -8.96
N LEU A 82 -7.41 3.21 -8.28
CA LEU A 82 -8.21 2.00 -8.45
C LEU A 82 -9.68 2.20 -8.07
N VAL A 83 -9.95 2.84 -6.92
CA VAL A 83 -11.34 3.13 -6.50
C VAL A 83 -12.03 4.05 -7.51
N LYS A 84 -11.31 5.05 -8.03
CA LYS A 84 -11.85 5.93 -9.07
C LYS A 84 -12.25 5.15 -10.33
N GLN A 85 -11.38 4.27 -10.83
CA GLN A 85 -11.67 3.46 -12.02
C GLN A 85 -12.84 2.49 -11.78
N LEU A 86 -12.94 1.90 -10.58
CA LEU A 86 -14.07 1.05 -10.20
C LEU A 86 -15.41 1.80 -10.16
N LEU A 87 -15.39 3.06 -9.73
CA LEU A 87 -16.57 3.94 -9.78
C LEU A 87 -16.97 4.25 -11.23
N GLU A 88 -16.00 4.49 -12.12
CA GLU A 88 -16.24 4.75 -13.54
C GLU A 88 -16.93 3.56 -14.25
N VAL A 89 -16.63 2.33 -13.84
CA VAL A 89 -17.27 1.11 -14.38
C VAL A 89 -18.49 0.64 -13.58
N ASN A 90 -19.00 1.46 -12.65
CA ASN A 90 -20.15 1.15 -11.77
C ASN A 90 -20.02 -0.16 -10.97
N ALA A 91 -18.79 -0.54 -10.56
CA ALA A 91 -18.53 -1.77 -9.79
C ALA A 91 -19.23 -1.81 -8.42
N PHE A 92 -19.68 -0.65 -7.92
CA PHE A 92 -20.29 -0.45 -6.60
C PHE A 92 -21.76 -0.02 -6.65
N TRP A 93 -22.52 -0.44 -7.67
CA TRP A 93 -23.92 -0.01 -7.89
C TRP A 93 -24.86 -0.14 -6.68
N SER A 94 -24.55 -1.02 -5.72
CA SER A 94 -25.34 -1.25 -4.49
C SER A 94 -24.90 -0.41 -3.27
N TYR A 95 -23.86 0.42 -3.39
CA TYR A 95 -23.26 1.15 -2.27
C TYR A 95 -23.62 2.64 -2.33
N ALA A 96 -24.04 3.22 -1.20
CA ALA A 96 -24.52 4.60 -1.14
C ALA A 96 -23.42 5.67 -1.21
N ALA A 97 -22.19 5.34 -0.77
CA ALA A 97 -21.02 6.20 -0.88
C ALA A 97 -19.76 5.34 -0.78
N VAL A 98 -18.94 5.27 -1.84
CA VAL A 98 -17.68 4.51 -1.83
C VAL A 98 -16.49 5.46 -1.90
N SER A 99 -15.56 5.28 -0.96
CA SER A 99 -14.28 5.97 -0.90
C SER A 99 -13.18 4.99 -0.46
N THR A 100 -11.92 5.39 -0.59
CA THR A 100 -10.82 4.57 -0.08
C THR A 100 -10.77 4.44 1.44
N GLU A 101 -11.52 5.26 2.18
CA GLU A 101 -11.60 5.14 3.64
C GLU A 101 -12.67 4.14 4.10
N ASN A 102 -13.63 3.80 3.24
CA ASN A 102 -14.79 2.99 3.62
C ASN A 102 -14.86 1.60 2.93
N ILE A 103 -14.04 1.37 1.91
CA ILE A 103 -13.89 0.06 1.29
C ILE A 103 -12.81 -0.76 2.02
N SER A 104 -13.10 -2.04 2.26
CA SER A 104 -12.10 -2.97 2.79
C SER A 104 -11.03 -3.32 1.74
N ASP A 105 -9.83 -3.67 2.19
CA ASP A 105 -8.76 -4.11 1.29
C ASP A 105 -9.16 -5.37 0.53
N GLU A 106 -9.89 -6.29 1.18
CA GLU A 106 -10.44 -7.49 0.55
C GLU A 106 -11.43 -7.17 -0.58
N GLU A 107 -12.36 -6.24 -0.32
CA GLU A 107 -13.37 -5.83 -1.31
C GLU A 107 -12.73 -5.10 -2.49
N LEU A 108 -11.73 -4.24 -2.24
CA LEU A 108 -10.97 -3.60 -3.30
C LEU A 108 -10.30 -4.65 -4.20
N ILE A 109 -9.62 -5.65 -3.61
CA ILE A 109 -8.96 -6.72 -4.37
C ILE A 109 -9.96 -7.48 -5.22
N GLU A 110 -11.08 -7.92 -4.63
CA GLU A 110 -12.13 -8.66 -5.33
C GLU A 110 -12.69 -7.85 -6.51
N LYS A 111 -13.03 -6.59 -6.28
CA LYS A 111 -13.63 -5.72 -7.30
C LYS A 111 -12.66 -5.41 -8.44
N VAL A 112 -11.38 -5.18 -8.14
CA VAL A 112 -10.36 -4.97 -9.17
C VAL A 112 -10.21 -6.20 -10.05
N PHE A 113 -10.17 -7.41 -9.47
CA PHE A 113 -10.08 -8.64 -10.29
C PHE A 113 -11.31 -8.87 -11.17
N ILE A 114 -12.51 -8.49 -10.71
CA ILE A 114 -13.76 -8.74 -11.44
C ILE A 114 -13.99 -7.70 -12.54
N HIS A 115 -13.63 -6.45 -12.30
CA HIS A 115 -14.11 -5.32 -13.11
C HIS A 115 -13.03 -4.56 -13.88
N LEU A 116 -11.74 -4.72 -13.55
CA LEU A 116 -10.66 -3.97 -14.20
C LEU A 116 -9.70 -4.89 -14.97
N ASP A 117 -8.83 -4.27 -15.77
CA ASP A 117 -7.91 -4.97 -16.67
C ASP A 117 -6.56 -5.31 -16.01
N MET A 118 -5.69 -5.99 -16.77
CA MET A 118 -4.40 -6.48 -16.29
C MET A 118 -3.48 -5.39 -15.73
N ALA A 119 -3.56 -4.16 -16.23
CA ALA A 119 -2.74 -3.03 -15.76
C ALA A 119 -3.16 -2.62 -14.34
N GLU A 120 -4.46 -2.56 -14.07
CA GLU A 120 -5.02 -2.25 -12.76
C GLU A 120 -4.80 -3.39 -11.76
N ILE A 121 -4.92 -4.64 -12.21
CA ILE A 121 -4.57 -5.79 -11.39
C ILE A 121 -3.09 -5.75 -10.98
N ALA A 122 -2.19 -5.30 -11.87
CA ALA A 122 -0.77 -5.15 -11.52
C ALA A 122 -0.56 -4.18 -10.34
N ASN A 123 -1.35 -3.09 -10.27
CA ASN A 123 -1.30 -2.15 -9.15
C ASN A 123 -1.63 -2.82 -7.80
N LEU A 124 -2.49 -3.86 -7.76
CA LEU A 124 -2.73 -4.61 -6.52
C LEU A 124 -1.45 -5.22 -5.96
N PHE A 125 -0.58 -5.76 -6.83
CA PHE A 125 0.69 -6.39 -6.43
C PHE A 125 1.75 -5.37 -6.00
N GLU A 126 1.56 -4.09 -6.29
CA GLU A 126 2.38 -2.99 -5.77
C GLU A 126 1.88 -2.51 -4.40
N ILE A 127 0.57 -2.54 -4.19
CA ILE A 127 -0.08 -2.13 -2.94
C ILE A 127 0.06 -3.20 -1.86
N TYR A 128 -0.24 -4.46 -2.20
CA TYR A 128 -0.38 -5.56 -1.26
C TYR A 128 0.69 -6.63 -1.44
N GLN A 129 0.96 -7.38 -0.37
CA GLN A 129 1.80 -8.57 -0.47
C GLN A 129 1.07 -9.65 -1.27
N ARG A 130 1.82 -10.38 -2.10
CA ARG A 130 1.29 -11.45 -2.95
C ARG A 130 0.49 -12.49 -2.17
N ASP A 131 0.97 -12.89 -1.00
CA ASP A 131 0.30 -13.90 -0.15
C ASP A 131 -1.04 -13.40 0.39
N TYR A 132 -1.16 -12.10 0.66
CA TYR A 132 -2.42 -11.50 1.08
C TYR A 132 -3.43 -11.48 -0.08
N ILE A 133 -3.02 -11.05 -1.27
CA ILE A 133 -3.88 -11.09 -2.48
C ILE A 133 -4.32 -12.53 -2.77
N PHE A 134 -3.40 -13.49 -2.68
CA PHE A 134 -3.70 -14.92 -2.86
C PHE A 134 -4.73 -15.42 -1.85
N LYS A 135 -4.57 -15.06 -0.57
CA LYS A 135 -5.53 -15.40 0.49
C LYS A 135 -6.92 -14.86 0.15
N VAL A 136 -7.03 -13.56 -0.18
CA VAL A 136 -8.32 -12.93 -0.51
C VAL A 136 -8.97 -13.60 -1.71
N TRP A 137 -8.22 -13.78 -2.80
CA TRP A 137 -8.71 -14.47 -3.99
C TRP A 137 -9.22 -15.89 -3.66
N LYS A 138 -8.45 -16.65 -2.89
CA LYS A 138 -8.82 -18.03 -2.50
C LYS A 138 -10.10 -18.06 -1.66
N GLU A 139 -10.25 -17.12 -0.72
CA GLU A 139 -11.36 -17.09 0.25
C GLU A 139 -12.64 -16.46 -0.30
N LYS A 140 -12.54 -15.52 -1.24
CA LYS A 140 -13.68 -14.74 -1.74
C LYS A 140 -14.11 -15.10 -3.16
N MET A 141 -13.16 -15.45 -4.02
CA MET A 141 -13.39 -15.61 -5.46
C MET A 141 -13.31 -17.07 -5.91
N ALA A 142 -12.26 -17.79 -5.52
CA ALA A 142 -12.01 -19.17 -5.97
C ALA A 142 -13.08 -20.18 -5.56
N ILE A 143 -13.90 -19.83 -4.56
CA ILE A 143 -15.01 -20.64 -4.04
C ILE A 143 -16.35 -20.39 -4.75
N GLN A 144 -16.45 -19.43 -5.68
CA GLN A 144 -17.72 -19.07 -6.34
C GLN A 144 -18.13 -20.00 -7.50
N GLY A 145 -17.53 -21.18 -7.59
CA GLY A 145 -17.89 -22.23 -8.57
C GLY A 145 -17.90 -21.74 -10.01
N GLU A 146 -18.94 -22.12 -10.76
CA GLU A 146 -19.11 -21.84 -12.20
C GLU A 146 -19.20 -20.34 -12.53
N TYR A 147 -19.68 -19.50 -11.60
CA TYR A 147 -19.94 -18.08 -11.86
C TYR A 147 -18.68 -17.30 -12.25
N LEU A 148 -17.55 -17.56 -11.58
CA LEU A 148 -16.25 -16.92 -11.84
C LEU A 148 -15.21 -17.91 -12.40
N PHE A 149 -15.61 -19.08 -12.89
CA PHE A 149 -14.66 -20.17 -13.16
C PHE A 149 -13.55 -19.78 -14.14
N ASN A 150 -13.89 -19.25 -15.31
CA ASN A 150 -12.90 -18.86 -16.33
C ASN A 150 -11.98 -17.74 -15.85
N LEU A 151 -12.53 -16.75 -15.14
CA LEU A 151 -11.76 -15.67 -14.52
C LEU A 151 -10.77 -16.23 -13.48
N ASN A 152 -11.24 -17.13 -12.62
CA ASN A 152 -10.42 -17.77 -11.61
C ASN A 152 -9.33 -18.66 -12.22
N VAL A 153 -9.60 -19.32 -13.36
CA VAL A 153 -8.59 -20.07 -14.12
C VAL A 153 -7.49 -19.14 -14.62
N MET A 154 -7.88 -18.00 -15.20
CA MET A 154 -6.94 -16.96 -15.64
C MET A 154 -6.10 -16.46 -14.44
N ILE A 155 -6.74 -16.08 -13.34
CA ILE A 155 -6.05 -15.55 -12.17
C ILE A 155 -5.05 -16.58 -11.59
N ALA A 156 -5.49 -17.82 -11.42
CA ALA A 156 -4.68 -18.91 -10.94
C ALA A 156 -3.43 -19.14 -11.81
N LEU A 157 -3.59 -19.09 -13.13
CA LEU A 157 -2.50 -19.33 -14.07
C LEU A 157 -1.51 -18.15 -14.14
N TYR A 158 -2.02 -16.93 -14.40
CA TYR A 158 -1.17 -15.78 -14.70
C TYR A 158 -0.57 -15.13 -13.45
N TYR A 159 -1.33 -15.02 -12.36
CA TYR A 159 -0.89 -14.28 -11.18
C TYR A 159 -0.38 -15.17 -10.05
N PHE A 160 -0.84 -16.42 -9.98
CA PHE A 160 -0.42 -17.36 -8.92
C PHE A 160 0.37 -18.57 -9.43
N HIS A 161 0.63 -18.64 -10.75
CA HIS A 161 1.47 -19.66 -11.38
C HIS A 161 1.04 -21.10 -11.05
N ILE A 162 -0.27 -21.33 -10.88
CA ILE A 162 -0.84 -22.64 -10.61
C ILE A 162 -0.87 -23.42 -11.94
N LYS A 163 -0.04 -24.47 -12.02
CA LYS A 163 0.14 -25.28 -13.25
C LYS A 163 -1.13 -25.98 -13.73
N GLN A 164 -2.03 -26.35 -12.81
CA GLN A 164 -3.29 -27.06 -13.12
C GLN A 164 -4.47 -26.30 -12.47
N PRO A 165 -4.83 -25.13 -13.01
CA PRO A 165 -5.75 -24.20 -12.36
C PRO A 165 -7.14 -24.81 -12.16
N GLU A 166 -7.71 -25.47 -13.17
CA GLU A 166 -9.03 -26.10 -13.06
C GLU A 166 -9.10 -27.20 -11.99
N LYS A 167 -8.05 -28.02 -11.88
CA LYS A 167 -7.99 -29.10 -10.88
C LYS A 167 -7.90 -28.51 -9.47
N TYR A 168 -7.07 -27.47 -9.31
CA TYR A 168 -6.94 -26.74 -8.06
C TYR A 168 -8.26 -26.10 -7.63
N LEU A 169 -8.95 -25.39 -8.54
CA LEU A 169 -10.22 -24.72 -8.24
C LEU A 169 -11.31 -25.72 -7.82
N ARG A 170 -11.47 -26.83 -8.58
CA ARG A 170 -12.41 -27.91 -8.21
C ARG A 170 -12.08 -28.54 -6.85
N GLN A 171 -10.80 -28.58 -6.46
CA GLN A 171 -10.42 -29.05 -5.13
C GLN A 171 -10.84 -28.06 -4.04
N ILE A 172 -10.52 -26.77 -4.21
CA ILE A 172 -10.88 -25.71 -3.25
C ILE A 172 -12.39 -25.62 -3.04
N GLU A 173 -13.17 -25.68 -4.11
CA GLU A 173 -14.63 -25.67 -4.05
C GLU A 173 -15.16 -26.87 -3.24
N ARG A 174 -14.66 -28.09 -3.51
CA ARG A 174 -15.05 -29.29 -2.74
C ARG A 174 -14.67 -29.19 -1.27
N GLU A 175 -13.49 -28.66 -0.95
CA GLU A 175 -13.05 -28.45 0.44
C GLU A 175 -13.93 -27.43 1.15
N HIS A 176 -14.36 -26.37 0.44
CA HIS A 176 -15.26 -25.37 0.99
C HIS A 176 -16.66 -25.92 1.24
N LEU A 177 -17.23 -26.65 0.27
CA LEU A 177 -18.55 -27.30 0.41
C LEU A 177 -18.59 -28.29 1.58
N LYS A 178 -17.53 -29.10 1.75
CA LYS A 178 -17.43 -30.00 2.90
C LYS A 178 -17.49 -29.27 4.23
N LYS A 179 -16.72 -28.18 4.37
CA LYS A 179 -16.75 -27.37 5.59
C LYS A 179 -18.15 -26.82 5.86
N ILE A 180 -18.83 -26.28 4.86
CA ILE A 180 -20.20 -25.76 5.04
C ILE A 180 -21.14 -26.86 5.54
N ILE A 181 -21.06 -28.06 4.96
CA ILE A 181 -21.91 -29.20 5.33
C ILE A 181 -21.57 -29.72 6.73
N ASP A 182 -20.29 -29.77 7.10
CA ASP A 182 -19.84 -30.26 8.42
C ASP A 182 -20.16 -29.29 9.57
N TYR A 183 -20.42 -28.01 9.28
CA TYR A 183 -20.81 -26.97 10.26
C TYR A 183 -22.32 -26.65 10.23
N ALA A 184 -23.12 -27.33 9.41
CA ALA A 184 -24.58 -27.19 9.31
C ALA A 184 -25.30 -28.29 10.11
#